data_AF-A0A7C1KRS6-F1
#
_entry.id   AF-A0A7C1KRS6-F1
#
_cell.length_a   1.000
_cell.length_b   1.000
_cell.length_c   1.000
_cell.angle_alpha   90.00
_cell.angle_beta   90.00
_cell.angle_gamma   90.00
#
_symmetry.space_group_name_H-M   'P 1'
#
loop_
_entity.id
_entity.type
_entity.pdbx_description
1 polymer ?
#
loop_
_entity_poly.entity_id
_entity_poly.type
_entity_poly.pdbx_seq_one_letter_code
_entity_poly.pdbx_strand_id
1 'polypeptide(L)'
;MSKTEKNLRDAFAGESQANRKYLAFAKKAEEEGYGQAARLFRAAAEAETVHAHNHLRELGGIKTTKENLMEAIGGESYEFQNMYPQMIDDAKTEGNDGALRSFNLANEVEKIH
;
A
#
# COMPACT_ATOMS: atom_id res chain seq x y z
N MET A 1 10.75 17.98 -11.07
CA MET A 1 9.73 17.87 -10.01
C MET A 1 9.67 19.17 -9.24
N SER A 2 8.50 19.78 -9.13
CA SER A 2 8.31 20.96 -8.27
C SER A 2 8.24 20.57 -6.78
N LYS A 3 8.42 21.53 -5.87
CA LYS A 3 8.21 21.28 -4.43
C LYS A 3 6.77 20.79 -4.15
N THR A 4 5.79 21.38 -4.82
CA THR A 4 4.38 20.99 -4.70
C THR A 4 4.12 19.57 -5.20
N GLU A 5 4.71 19.19 -6.33
CA GLU A 5 4.60 17.83 -6.87
C GLU A 5 5.21 16.80 -5.91
N LYS A 6 6.37 17.12 -5.30
CA LYS A 6 6.95 16.28 -4.23
C LYS A 6 6.00 16.15 -3.05
N ASN A 7 5.45 17.27 -2.56
CA ASN A 7 4.53 17.27 -1.43
C ASN A 7 3.26 16.44 -1.72
N LEU A 8 2.73 16.49 -2.94
CA LEU A 8 1.59 15.66 -3.34
C LEU A 8 1.92 14.16 -3.32
N ARG A 9 3.13 13.77 -3.77
CA ARG A 9 3.58 12.37 -3.70
C ARG A 9 3.77 11.91 -2.26
N ASP A 10 4.39 12.74 -1.43
CA ASP A 10 4.59 12.46 -0.01
C ASP A 10 3.23 12.33 0.70
N ALA A 11 2.27 13.21 0.40
CA ALA A 11 0.90 13.14 0.92
C ALA A 11 0.18 11.87 0.46
N PHE A 12 0.20 11.55 -0.84
CA PHE A 12 -0.40 10.31 -1.36
C PHE A 12 0.16 9.06 -0.67
N ALA A 13 1.48 8.99 -0.44
CA ALA A 13 2.10 7.90 0.30
C ALA A 13 1.66 7.87 1.76
N GLY A 14 1.59 9.03 2.43
CA GLY A 14 1.12 9.18 3.80
C GLY A 14 -0.33 8.70 3.99
N GLU A 15 -1.24 9.18 3.14
CA GLU A 15 -2.66 8.81 3.18
C GLU A 15 -2.88 7.33 2.87
N SER A 16 -2.13 6.78 1.93
CA SER A 16 -2.17 5.34 1.60
C SER A 16 -1.76 4.47 2.80
N GLN A 17 -0.68 4.85 3.50
CA GLN A 17 -0.25 4.16 4.71
C GLN A 17 -1.23 4.34 5.87
N ALA A 18 -1.80 5.53 6.05
CA ALA A 18 -2.78 5.82 7.09
C ALA A 18 -4.04 4.95 6.91
N ASN A 19 -4.59 4.90 5.70
CA ASN A 19 -5.71 4.05 5.35
C ASN A 19 -5.45 2.57 5.70
N ARG A 20 -4.33 1.99 5.25
CA ARG A 20 -4.00 0.57 5.53
C ARG A 20 -3.83 0.30 7.03
N LYS A 21 -3.22 1.23 7.77
CA LYS A 21 -3.09 1.15 9.25
C LYS A 21 -4.45 1.19 9.94
N TYR A 22 -5.32 2.13 9.57
CA TYR A 22 -6.62 2.28 10.21
C TYR A 22 -7.55 1.08 9.97
N LEU A 23 -7.49 0.45 8.79
CA LEU A 23 -8.21 -0.81 8.57
C LEU A 23 -7.69 -1.95 9.47
N ALA A 24 -6.38 -2.06 9.65
CA ALA A 24 -5.79 -3.05 10.57
C ALA A 24 -6.19 -2.76 12.04
N PHE A 25 -6.19 -1.49 12.45
CA PHE A 25 -6.61 -1.08 13.79
C PHE A 25 -8.10 -1.31 14.02
N ALA A 26 -8.94 -1.08 13.00
CA ALA A 26 -10.36 -1.37 13.08
C ALA A 26 -10.62 -2.86 13.34
N LYS A 27 -9.90 -3.75 12.64
CA LYS A 27 -9.99 -5.20 12.87
C LYS A 27 -9.60 -5.56 14.30
N LYS A 28 -8.47 -5.01 14.79
CA LYS A 28 -8.01 -5.26 16.15
C LYS A 28 -9.00 -4.75 17.21
N ALA A 29 -9.58 -3.57 17.01
CA ALA A 29 -10.62 -3.03 17.89
C ALA A 29 -11.89 -3.89 17.92
N GLU A 30 -12.27 -4.50 16.79
CA GLU A 30 -13.39 -5.45 16.72
C GLU A 30 -13.10 -6.71 17.53
N GLU A 31 -11.91 -7.29 17.37
CA GLU A 31 -11.45 -8.49 18.11
C GLU A 31 -11.45 -8.27 19.63
N GLU A 32 -11.22 -7.03 20.07
CA GLU A 32 -11.21 -6.62 21.47
C GLU A 32 -12.58 -6.17 22.00
N GLY A 33 -13.63 -6.17 21.17
CA GLY A 33 -14.98 -5.77 21.55
C GLY A 33 -15.24 -4.27 21.55
N TYR A 34 -14.29 -3.44 21.07
CA TYR A 34 -14.42 -1.99 20.97
C TYR A 34 -15.11 -1.56 19.66
N GLY A 35 -16.38 -1.95 19.49
CA GLY A 35 -17.12 -1.72 18.24
C GLY A 35 -17.25 -0.25 17.81
N GLN A 36 -17.27 0.71 18.75
CA GLN A 36 -17.27 2.14 18.41
C GLN A 36 -15.93 2.60 17.83
N ALA A 37 -14.81 2.15 18.41
CA ALA A 37 -13.48 2.46 17.90
C ALA A 37 -13.26 1.81 16.53
N ALA A 38 -13.71 0.57 16.35
CA ALA A 38 -13.66 -0.11 15.05
C ALA A 38 -14.41 0.67 13.96
N ARG A 39 -15.61 1.19 14.26
CA ARG A 39 -16.36 2.05 13.32
C ARG A 39 -15.65 3.35 13.01
N LEU A 40 -15.08 4.01 14.03
CA LEU A 40 -14.32 5.24 13.85
C LEU A 40 -13.11 5.03 12.93
N PHE A 41 -12.32 3.98 13.17
CA PHE A 41 -11.17 3.68 12.33
C PHE A 41 -11.55 3.36 10.88
N ARG A 42 -12.65 2.64 10.65
CA ARG A 42 -13.16 2.39 9.28
C ARG A 42 -13.57 3.70 8.61
N ALA A 43 -14.30 4.57 9.33
CA ALA A 43 -14.71 5.87 8.78
C ALA A 43 -13.50 6.77 8.45
N ALA A 44 -12.47 6.78 9.31
CA ALA A 44 -11.23 7.49 9.04
C ALA A 44 -10.50 6.91 7.82
N ALA A 45 -10.41 5.58 7.70
CA ALA A 45 -9.81 4.94 6.54
C ALA A 45 -10.49 5.36 5.22
N GLU A 46 -11.83 5.41 5.19
CA GLU A 46 -12.58 5.90 4.01
C GLU A 46 -12.25 7.36 3.69
N ALA A 47 -12.08 8.21 4.70
CA ALA A 47 -11.66 9.60 4.50
C ALA A 47 -10.24 9.68 3.88
N GLU A 48 -9.28 8.90 4.38
CA GLU A 48 -7.92 8.90 3.81
C GLU A 48 -7.88 8.35 2.38
N THR A 49 -8.78 7.43 2.02
CA THR A 49 -8.95 7.02 0.61
C THR A 49 -9.38 8.21 -0.26
N VAL A 50 -10.28 9.07 0.21
CA VAL A 50 -10.69 10.28 -0.53
C VAL A 50 -9.50 11.24 -0.67
N HIS A 51 -8.75 11.48 0.40
CA HIS A 51 -7.55 12.35 0.37
C HIS A 51 -6.50 11.81 -0.61
N ALA A 52 -6.16 10.53 -0.51
CA ALA A 52 -5.19 9.87 -1.40
C ALA A 52 -5.61 9.99 -2.88
N HIS A 53 -6.87 9.69 -3.21
CA HIS A 53 -7.34 9.78 -4.59
C HIS A 53 -7.36 11.21 -5.13
N ASN A 54 -7.64 12.21 -4.28
CA ASN A 54 -7.56 13.61 -4.69
C ASN A 54 -6.11 14.00 -5.03
N HIS A 55 -5.14 13.63 -4.19
CA HIS A 55 -3.72 13.90 -4.47
C HIS A 55 -3.22 13.16 -5.72
N LEU A 56 -3.61 11.90 -5.89
CA LEU A 56 -3.26 11.12 -7.08
C LEU A 56 -3.86 11.72 -8.36
N ARG A 57 -5.08 12.28 -8.28
CA ARG A 57 -5.71 13.00 -9.39
C ARG A 57 -4.94 14.27 -9.75
N GLU A 58 -4.54 15.08 -8.78
CA GLU A 58 -3.72 16.28 -9.00
C GLU A 58 -2.33 15.95 -9.58
N LEU A 59 -1.80 14.76 -9.26
CA LEU A 59 -0.57 14.23 -9.87
C LEU A 59 -0.77 13.69 -11.29
N GLY A 60 -2.01 13.62 -11.80
CA GLY A 60 -2.32 12.99 -13.09
C GLY A 60 -2.12 11.47 -13.10
N GLY A 61 -2.14 10.83 -11.92
CA GLY A 61 -1.92 9.39 -11.75
C GLY A 61 -3.14 8.53 -12.08
N ILE A 62 -4.33 9.13 -12.22
CA ILE A 62 -5.56 8.42 -12.61
C ILE A 62 -5.84 8.70 -14.08
N LYS A 63 -5.59 7.71 -14.95
CA LYS A 63 -5.71 7.81 -16.41
C LYS A 63 -6.82 6.90 -16.95
N THR A 64 -6.80 6.58 -18.25
CA THR A 64 -7.72 5.59 -18.82
C THR A 64 -7.48 4.20 -18.24
N THR A 65 -8.49 3.33 -18.28
CA THR A 65 -8.36 1.94 -17.80
C THR A 65 -7.18 1.21 -18.44
N LYS A 66 -6.96 1.40 -19.75
CA LYS A 66 -5.82 0.79 -20.44
C LYS A 66 -4.49 1.26 -19.87
N GLU A 67 -4.33 2.56 -19.65
CA GLU A 67 -3.09 3.11 -19.08
C GLU A 67 -2.88 2.68 -17.63
N ASN A 68 -3.94 2.65 -16.83
CA ASN A 68 -3.86 2.19 -15.44
C ASN A 68 -3.51 0.70 -15.36
N LEU A 69 -4.00 -0.13 -16.29
CA LEU A 69 -3.59 -1.54 -16.40
C LEU A 69 -2.10 -1.67 -16.74
N MET A 70 -1.58 -0.85 -17.66
CA MET A 70 -0.15 -0.86 -17.99
C MET A 70 0.72 -0.42 -16.81
N GLU A 71 0.26 0.59 -16.05
CA GLU A 71 0.92 1.01 -14.80
C GLU A 71 0.96 -0.14 -13.79
N ALA A 72 -0.17 -0.81 -13.56
CA ALA A 72 -0.27 -1.95 -12.65
C ALA A 72 0.66 -3.09 -13.08
N ILE A 73 0.59 -3.52 -14.35
CA ILE A 73 1.49 -4.57 -14.90
C ILE A 73 2.96 -4.21 -14.68
N GLY A 74 3.33 -2.94 -14.91
CA GLY A 74 4.69 -2.46 -14.68
C GLY A 74 5.11 -2.54 -13.21
N GLY A 75 4.22 -2.13 -12.30
CA GLY A 75 4.40 -2.25 -10.85
C GLY A 75 4.61 -3.70 -10.42
N GLU A 76 3.63 -4.56 -10.69
CA GLU A 76 3.67 -5.98 -10.31
C GLU A 76 4.92 -6.68 -10.87
N SER A 77 5.23 -6.45 -12.15
CA SER A 77 6.44 -6.98 -12.79
C SER A 77 7.72 -6.54 -12.08
N TYR A 78 7.81 -5.27 -11.68
CA TYR A 78 8.96 -4.78 -10.95
C TYR A 78 9.05 -5.44 -9.56
N GLU A 79 7.93 -5.57 -8.86
CA GLU A 79 7.87 -6.17 -7.54
C GLU A 79 8.38 -7.61 -7.54
N PHE A 80 7.85 -8.47 -8.43
CA PHE A 80 8.23 -9.89 -8.39
C PHE A 80 9.56 -10.23 -9.06
N GLN A 81 10.03 -9.40 -10.01
CA GLN A 81 11.30 -9.63 -10.69
C GLN A 81 12.49 -9.01 -9.98
N ASN A 82 12.29 -7.91 -9.23
CA ASN A 82 13.39 -7.11 -8.69
C ASN A 82 13.25 -6.87 -7.18
N MET A 83 12.14 -6.27 -6.75
CA MET A 83 12.00 -5.78 -5.36
C MET A 83 11.97 -6.92 -4.34
N TYR A 84 11.02 -7.84 -4.45
CA TYR A 84 10.88 -8.93 -3.50
C TYR A 84 12.05 -9.92 -3.52
N PRO A 85 12.62 -10.33 -4.68
CA PRO A 85 13.82 -11.17 -4.69
C PRO A 85 14.97 -10.59 -3.86
N GLN A 86 15.22 -9.28 -3.96
CA GLN A 86 16.24 -8.61 -3.14
C GLN A 86 15.86 -8.62 -1.65
N MET A 87 14.63 -8.22 -1.31
CA MET A 87 14.17 -8.20 0.09
C MET A 87 14.16 -9.59 0.75
N ILE A 88 13.92 -10.65 -0.03
CA ILE A 88 13.99 -12.05 0.42
C ILE A 88 15.43 -12.43 0.75
N ASP A 89 16.40 -12.05 -0.09
CA ASP A 89 17.83 -12.33 0.14
C ASP A 89 18.34 -11.59 1.38
N ASP A 90 17.97 -10.31 1.52
CA ASP A 90 18.29 -9.50 2.71
C ASP A 90 17.71 -10.15 3.98
N ALA A 91 16.41 -10.46 4.00
CA ALA A 91 15.74 -11.07 5.15
C ALA A 91 16.32 -12.45 5.51
N LYS A 92 16.75 -13.23 4.51
CA LYS A 92 17.41 -14.53 4.71
C LYS A 92 18.81 -14.35 5.30
N THR A 93 19.57 -13.39 4.80
CA THR A 93 20.92 -13.08 5.29
C THR A 93 20.90 -12.60 6.74
N GLU A 94 19.90 -11.81 7.09
CA GLU A 94 19.69 -11.29 8.44
C GLU A 94 19.03 -12.29 9.41
N GLY A 95 18.53 -13.43 8.92
CA GLY A 95 17.81 -14.41 9.75
C GLY A 95 16.44 -13.92 10.25
N ASN A 96 15.79 -13.01 9.52
CA ASN A 96 14.47 -12.48 9.88
C ASN A 96 13.35 -13.32 9.26
N ASP A 97 13.02 -14.43 9.92
CA ASP A 97 12.02 -15.40 9.43
C ASP A 97 10.62 -14.81 9.21
N GLY A 98 10.25 -13.79 10.00
CA GLY A 98 8.97 -13.10 9.89
C GLY A 98 8.85 -12.33 8.57
N ALA A 99 9.86 -11.50 8.29
CA ALA A 99 9.95 -10.74 7.04
C ALA A 99 10.11 -11.67 5.84
N LEU A 100 10.99 -12.67 5.95
CA LEU A 100 11.23 -13.67 4.91
C LEU A 100 9.94 -14.35 4.48
N ARG A 101 9.12 -14.83 5.43
CA ARG A 101 7.82 -15.44 5.12
C ARG A 101 6.88 -14.44 4.44
N SER A 102 6.80 -13.21 4.95
CA SER A 102 5.93 -12.17 4.38
C SER A 102 6.29 -11.86 2.92
N PHE A 103 7.57 -11.65 2.63
CA PHE A 103 8.04 -11.32 1.28
C PHE A 103 7.87 -12.50 0.31
N ASN A 104 8.15 -13.73 0.73
CA ASN A 104 7.93 -14.90 -0.13
C ASN A 104 6.45 -15.04 -0.50
N LEU A 105 5.55 -14.89 0.46
CA LEU A 105 4.11 -15.00 0.19
C LEU A 105 3.61 -13.92 -0.76
N ALA A 106 4.03 -12.66 -0.57
CA ALA A 106 3.69 -11.58 -1.48
C ALA A 106 4.23 -11.85 -2.89
N ASN A 107 5.51 -12.19 -3.01
CA ASN A 107 6.17 -12.45 -4.29
C ASN A 107 5.51 -13.57 -5.12
N GLU A 108 4.98 -14.62 -4.48
CA GLU A 108 4.26 -15.67 -5.21
C GLU A 108 2.89 -15.20 -5.73
N VAL A 109 2.25 -14.26 -5.03
CA VAL A 109 0.95 -13.70 -5.43
C VAL A 109 1.13 -12.65 -6.52
N GLU A 110 2.13 -11.78 -6.44
CA GLU A 110 2.36 -10.74 -7.47
C GLU A 110 2.70 -11.33 -8.85
N LYS A 111 3.14 -12.59 -8.92
CA LYS A 111 3.31 -13.32 -10.21
C LYS A 111 1.98 -13.65 -10.90
N ILE A 112 0.88 -13.64 -10.16
CA ILE A 112 -0.46 -14.00 -10.63
C ILE A 112 -1.26 -12.75 -10.99
N HIS A 113 -1.04 -11.64 -10.27
CA HIS A 113 -1.63 -10.33 -10.57
C HIS A 113 -1.25 -9.85 -11.98
#